data_AF-A0A1Y2K7Z8-F1
#
_entry.id   AF-A0A1Y2K7Z8-F1
#
_cell.length_a   1.000
_cell.length_b   1.000
_cell.length_c   1.000
_cell.angle_alpha   90.00
_cell.angle_beta   90.00
_cell.angle_gamma   90.00
#
_symmetry.space_group_name_H-M   'P 1'
#
loop_
_entity.id
_entity.type
_entity.pdbx_description
1 polymer ?
#
loop_
_entity_poly.entity_id
_entity_poly.type
_entity_poly.pdbx_seq_one_letter_code
_entity_poly.pdbx_strand_id
1 'polypeptide(L)'
;MILSTIAVSTLLLAASPVVAGDVESIQNAISSLRDSQSQQEEVVMEKRRIYEQIEAKTRLAERALKYAELPMSEARERYRKAQQMSLEYPEVSTENERLGYLEAKKQVMAATTAQRAEVDQLRAQLAQARDNLEMAERIADKTRRDMDTLGGELEHADAVLRPVAD
;
A
#
# COMPACT_ATOMS: atom_id res chain seq x y z
N MET A 1 -16.08 -19.77 -14.62
CA MET A 1 -16.21 -19.89 -13.15
C MET A 1 -16.35 -21.36 -12.83
N ILE A 2 -15.30 -21.99 -12.31
CA ILE A 2 -15.36 -23.38 -11.86
C ILE A 2 -15.09 -23.34 -10.35
N LEU A 3 -16.15 -23.55 -9.58
CA LEU A 3 -16.08 -23.89 -8.17
C LEU A 3 -15.45 -25.28 -8.07
N SER A 4 -14.29 -25.40 -7.42
CA SER A 4 -13.77 -26.69 -6.97
C SER A 4 -13.86 -26.74 -5.45
N THR A 5 -14.85 -27.50 -5.02
CA THR A 5 -15.15 -27.89 -3.65
C THR A 5 -14.01 -28.77 -3.12
N ILE A 6 -13.22 -28.28 -2.17
CA ILE A 6 -12.26 -29.13 -1.46
C ILE A 6 -13.01 -29.79 -0.29
N ALA A 7 -13.22 -31.10 -0.41
CA ALA A 7 -13.76 -31.93 0.66
C ALA A 7 -12.76 -31.95 1.83
N VAL A 8 -13.20 -31.48 2.99
CA VAL A 8 -12.50 -31.66 4.26
C VAL A 8 -12.79 -33.08 4.74
N SER A 9 -11.88 -34.00 4.46
CA SER A 9 -11.91 -35.34 5.04
C SER A 9 -11.30 -35.31 6.44
N THR A 10 -12.17 -35.43 7.44
CA THR A 10 -11.80 -35.71 8.83
C THR A 10 -11.11 -37.06 8.91
N LEU A 11 -9.78 -37.09 9.06
CA LEU A 11 -9.04 -38.31 9.32
C LEU A 11 -8.90 -38.53 10.83
N LEU A 12 -9.48 -39.62 11.29
CA LEU A 12 -9.39 -40.15 12.64
C LEU A 12 -7.92 -40.53 12.92
N LEU A 13 -7.36 -39.99 14.00
CA LEU A 13 -5.96 -40.16 14.42
C LEU A 13 -5.73 -41.59 14.95
N ALA A 14 -5.35 -42.51 14.06
CA ALA A 14 -4.64 -43.73 14.43
C ALA A 14 -3.15 -43.48 14.19
N ALA A 15 -2.31 -43.76 15.18
CA ALA A 15 -0.86 -43.61 15.10
C ALA A 15 -0.29 -44.62 14.08
N SER A 16 -0.31 -44.25 12.80
CA SER A 16 0.42 -44.94 11.75
C SER A 16 1.90 -44.52 11.82
N PRO A 17 2.86 -45.44 11.64
CA PRO A 17 4.26 -45.06 11.53
C PRO A 17 4.41 -44.14 10.31
N VAL A 18 4.95 -42.95 10.53
CA VAL A 18 5.36 -42.04 9.45
C VAL A 18 6.33 -42.81 8.56
N VAL A 19 6.03 -42.95 7.27
CA VAL A 19 6.85 -43.75 6.35
C VAL A 19 7.91 -42.86 5.74
N ALA A 20 9.10 -43.37 5.42
CA ALA A 20 10.18 -42.61 4.78
C ALA A 20 9.75 -41.88 3.48
N GLY A 21 8.74 -42.40 2.77
CA GLY A 21 8.15 -41.72 1.60
C GLY A 21 7.38 -40.44 1.94
N ASP A 22 6.84 -40.32 3.16
CA ASP A 22 6.14 -39.12 3.61
C ASP A 22 7.16 -37.99 3.89
N VAL A 23 8.33 -38.32 4.45
CA VAL A 23 9.44 -37.39 4.69
C VAL A 23 9.98 -36.80 3.39
N GLU A 24 10.22 -37.65 2.39
CA GLU A 24 10.68 -37.20 1.06
C GLU A 24 9.64 -36.29 0.37
N SER A 25 8.35 -36.60 0.54
CA SER A 25 7.27 -35.76 0.01
C SER A 25 7.22 -34.37 0.66
N ILE A 26 7.41 -34.29 1.99
CA ILE A 26 7.45 -33.03 2.74
C ILE A 26 8.69 -32.21 2.34
N GLN A 27 9.85 -32.85 2.18
CA GLN A 27 11.08 -32.19 1.72
C GLN A 27 10.93 -31.60 0.31
N ASN A 28 10.29 -32.32 -0.60
CA ASN A 28 10.00 -31.83 -1.95
C ASN A 28 9.03 -30.65 -1.93
N ALA A 29 7.99 -30.71 -1.09
CA ALA A 29 7.04 -29.60 -0.91
C ALA A 29 7.71 -28.34 -0.33
N ILE A 30 8.57 -28.49 0.69
CA ILE A 30 9.36 -27.39 1.26
C ILE A 30 10.27 -26.78 0.20
N SER A 31 10.93 -27.60 -0.63
CA SER A 31 11.81 -27.11 -1.69
C SER A 31 11.03 -26.29 -2.74
N SER A 32 9.87 -26.78 -3.17
CA SER A 32 9.00 -26.04 -4.09
C SER A 32 8.48 -24.73 -3.48
N LEU A 33 8.15 -24.71 -2.19
CA LEU A 33 7.73 -23.49 -1.51
C LEU A 33 8.88 -22.49 -1.35
N ARG A 34 10.13 -22.93 -1.16
CA ARG A 34 11.30 -22.04 -1.15
C ARG A 34 11.48 -21.34 -2.49
N ASP A 35 11.34 -22.07 -3.59
CA ASP A 35 11.39 -21.47 -4.93
C ASP A 35 10.25 -20.45 -5.12
N SER A 36 9.04 -20.79 -4.67
CA SER A 36 7.90 -19.88 -4.70
C SER A 36 8.10 -18.64 -3.81
N GLN A 37 8.70 -18.80 -2.64
CA GLN A 37 9.03 -17.71 -1.72
C GLN A 37 10.01 -16.74 -2.36
N SER A 38 11.07 -17.25 -3.00
CA SER A 38 12.05 -16.41 -3.71
C SER A 38 11.36 -15.58 -4.82
N GLN A 39 10.46 -16.18 -5.58
CA GLN A 39 9.70 -15.47 -6.62
C GLN A 39 8.77 -14.40 -6.02
N GLN A 40 8.13 -14.69 -4.89
CA GLN A 40 7.24 -13.75 -4.23
C GLN A 40 8.01 -12.57 -3.62
N GLU A 41 9.20 -12.80 -3.08
CA GLU A 41 10.09 -11.73 -2.59
C GLU A 41 10.51 -10.78 -3.72
N GLU A 42 10.85 -11.30 -4.90
CA GLU A 42 11.11 -10.48 -6.08
C GLU A 42 9.90 -9.64 -6.48
N VAL A 43 8.70 -10.23 -6.47
CA VAL A 43 7.45 -9.51 -6.75
C VAL A 43 7.21 -8.40 -5.72
N VAL A 44 7.39 -8.69 -4.42
CA VAL A 44 7.24 -7.69 -3.35
C VAL A 44 8.22 -6.54 -3.53
N MET A 45 9.50 -6.83 -3.83
CA MET A 45 10.50 -5.81 -4.09
C MET A 45 10.11 -4.90 -5.25
N GLU A 46 9.64 -5.48 -6.37
CA GLU A 46 9.22 -4.70 -7.53
C GLU A 46 7.97 -3.85 -7.24
N LYS A 47 6.97 -4.41 -6.55
CA LYS A 47 5.78 -3.65 -6.14
C LYS A 47 6.12 -2.52 -5.19
N ARG A 48 7.05 -2.75 -4.25
CA ARG A 48 7.54 -1.72 -3.32
C ARG A 48 8.24 -0.59 -4.08
N ARG A 49 9.12 -0.92 -5.02
CA ARG A 49 9.80 0.07 -5.87
C ARG A 49 8.79 0.94 -6.63
N ILE A 50 7.77 0.33 -7.22
CA ILE A 50 6.71 1.06 -7.94
C ILE A 50 5.94 1.99 -6.99
N TYR A 51 5.55 1.48 -5.81
CA TYR A 51 4.87 2.28 -4.79
C TYR A 51 5.70 3.51 -4.39
N GLU A 52 6.99 3.34 -4.07
CA GLU A 52 7.89 4.43 -3.67
C GLU A 52 8.05 5.48 -4.79
N GLN A 53 8.15 5.04 -6.05
CA GLN A 53 8.24 5.95 -7.19
C GLN A 53 6.97 6.79 -7.37
N ILE A 54 5.80 6.16 -7.26
CA ILE A 54 4.52 6.88 -7.36
C ILE A 54 4.37 7.81 -6.16
N GLU A 55 4.69 7.37 -4.96
CA GLU A 55 4.63 8.19 -3.75
C GLU A 55 5.50 9.45 -3.87
N ALA A 56 6.73 9.31 -4.35
CA ALA A 56 7.61 10.44 -4.60
C ALA A 56 7.02 11.44 -5.60
N LYS A 57 6.45 10.95 -6.72
CA LYS A 57 5.79 11.79 -7.72
C LYS A 57 4.58 12.52 -7.12
N THR A 58 3.73 11.83 -6.37
CA THR A 58 2.56 12.41 -5.70
C THR A 58 2.98 13.53 -4.75
N ARG A 59 3.99 13.30 -3.90
CA ARG A 59 4.50 14.32 -2.96
C ARG A 59 5.04 15.56 -3.69
N LEU A 60 5.73 15.38 -4.81
CA LEU A 60 6.24 16.50 -5.61
C LEU A 60 5.09 17.29 -6.25
N ALA A 61 4.12 16.60 -6.84
CA ALA A 61 2.95 17.23 -7.47
C ALA A 61 2.10 18.01 -6.45
N GLU A 62 1.87 17.44 -5.25
CA GLU A 62 1.14 18.11 -4.17
C GLU A 62 1.87 19.36 -3.66
N ARG A 63 3.19 19.31 -3.52
CA ARG A 63 3.98 20.50 -3.17
C ARG A 63 3.87 21.58 -4.24
N ALA A 64 4.00 21.21 -5.51
CA ALA A 64 3.89 22.15 -6.62
C ALA A 64 2.50 22.80 -6.66
N LEU A 65 1.43 22.01 -6.49
CA LEU A 65 0.07 22.52 -6.40
C LEU A 65 -0.10 23.50 -5.23
N LYS A 66 0.43 23.17 -4.04
CA LYS A 66 0.39 24.06 -2.87
C LYS A 66 1.04 25.42 -3.15
N TYR A 67 2.19 25.44 -3.83
CA TYR A 67 2.84 26.69 -4.20
C TYR A 67 2.05 27.48 -5.25
N ALA A 68 1.44 26.80 -6.22
CA ALA A 68 0.59 27.44 -7.22
C ALA A 68 -0.68 28.06 -6.59
N GLU A 69 -1.18 27.51 -5.48
CA GLU A 69 -2.34 28.04 -4.75
C GLU A 69 -2.00 29.19 -3.78
N LEU A 70 -0.71 29.43 -3.51
CA LEU A 70 -0.25 30.42 -2.54
C LEU A 70 -0.77 31.85 -2.80
N PRO A 71 -0.74 32.38 -4.05
CA PRO A 71 -1.22 33.74 -4.31
C PRO A 71 -2.70 33.93 -3.94
N MET A 72 -3.53 32.92 -4.18
CA MET A 72 -4.95 32.95 -3.80
C MET A 72 -5.12 32.92 -2.27
N SER A 73 -4.31 32.13 -1.56
CA SER A 73 -4.32 32.06 -0.10
C SER A 73 -3.92 33.41 0.52
N GLU A 74 -2.85 34.03 0.03
CA GLU A 74 -2.39 35.33 0.50
C GLU A 74 -3.41 36.44 0.23
N ALA A 75 -3.97 36.48 -0.98
CA ALA A 75 -4.99 37.47 -1.33
C ALA A 75 -6.27 37.29 -0.50
N ARG A 76 -6.66 36.04 -0.20
CA ARG A 76 -7.78 35.73 0.70
C ARG A 76 -7.53 36.27 2.11
N GLU A 77 -6.32 36.10 2.65
CA GLU A 77 -6.02 36.59 3.99
C GLU A 77 -5.96 38.12 4.05
N ARG A 78 -5.43 38.78 3.01
CA ARG A 78 -5.50 40.25 2.89
C ARG A 78 -6.94 40.75 2.89
N TYR A 79 -7.79 40.14 2.09
CA TYR A 79 -9.21 40.49 2.05
C TYR A 79 -9.92 40.23 3.38
N ARG A 80 -9.63 39.10 4.04
CA ARG A 80 -10.16 38.80 5.39
C ARG A 80 -9.76 39.86 6.41
N LYS A 81 -8.50 40.30 6.41
CA LYS A 81 -8.01 41.37 7.30
C LYS A 81 -8.68 42.70 7.02
N ALA A 82 -8.84 43.08 5.75
CA ALA A 82 -9.57 44.30 5.38
C ALA A 82 -11.04 44.25 5.85
N GLN A 83 -11.70 43.10 5.72
CA GLN A 83 -13.05 42.90 6.27
C GLN A 83 -13.09 43.07 7.79
N GLN A 84 -12.13 42.52 8.52
CA GLN A 84 -12.03 42.69 9.96
C GLN A 84 -11.81 44.16 10.35
N MET A 85 -10.90 44.85 9.67
CA MET A 85 -10.66 46.28 9.92
C MET A 85 -11.88 47.13 9.62
N SER A 86 -12.64 46.82 8.56
CA SER A 86 -13.86 47.55 8.18
C SER A 86 -14.97 47.44 9.23
N LEU A 87 -14.98 46.37 10.04
CA LEU A 87 -15.89 46.24 11.18
C LEU A 87 -15.54 47.20 12.32
N GLU A 88 -14.26 47.49 12.52
CA GLU A 88 -13.76 48.39 13.57
C GLU A 88 -13.71 49.85 13.09
N TYR A 89 -13.41 50.07 11.80
CA TYR A 89 -13.19 51.35 11.15
C TYR A 89 -14.02 51.41 9.84
N PRO A 90 -15.26 51.91 9.88
CA PRO A 90 -16.18 51.90 8.74
C PRO A 90 -15.68 52.63 7.48
N GLU A 91 -14.73 53.55 7.65
CA GLU A 91 -14.05 54.27 6.57
C GLU A 91 -13.08 53.39 5.76
N VAL A 92 -12.69 52.23 6.29
CA VAL A 92 -11.84 51.26 5.58
C VAL A 92 -12.69 50.56 4.52
N SER A 93 -12.42 50.91 3.26
CA SER A 93 -12.97 50.21 2.10
C SER A 93 -12.30 48.84 1.94
N THR A 94 -13.09 47.82 1.61
CA THR A 94 -12.61 46.46 1.32
C THR A 94 -12.53 46.17 -0.17
N GLU A 95 -12.90 47.12 -1.03
CA GLU A 95 -13.13 46.86 -2.46
C GLU A 95 -11.84 46.53 -3.20
N ASN A 96 -10.74 47.20 -2.88
CA ASN A 96 -9.43 46.95 -3.51
C ASN A 96 -8.94 45.53 -3.22
N GLU A 97 -9.03 45.08 -1.97
CA GLU A 97 -8.62 43.75 -1.54
C GLU A 97 -9.57 42.68 -2.10
N ARG A 98 -10.87 42.99 -2.22
CA ARG A 98 -11.84 42.11 -2.87
C ARG A 98 -11.48 41.87 -4.33
N LEU A 99 -11.18 42.93 -5.08
CA LEU A 99 -10.75 42.83 -6.48
C LEU A 99 -9.44 42.06 -6.61
N GLY A 100 -8.46 42.33 -5.75
CA GLY A 100 -7.20 41.58 -5.69
C GLY A 100 -7.40 40.09 -5.44
N TYR A 101 -8.31 39.72 -4.52
CA TYR A 101 -8.67 38.31 -4.28
C TYR A 101 -9.34 37.66 -5.50
N LEU A 102 -10.26 38.36 -6.17
CA LEU A 102 -10.94 37.81 -7.35
C LEU A 102 -9.96 37.58 -8.52
N GLU A 103 -9.02 38.48 -8.72
CA GLU A 103 -8.01 38.33 -9.77
C GLU A 103 -7.06 37.17 -9.45
N ALA A 104 -6.54 37.09 -8.22
CA ALA A 104 -5.71 35.97 -7.77
C ALA A 104 -6.45 34.63 -7.91
N LYS A 105 -7.73 34.59 -7.53
CA LYS A 105 -8.57 33.39 -7.70
C LYS A 105 -8.69 32.98 -9.16
N LYS A 106 -8.96 33.93 -10.08
CA LYS A 106 -9.10 33.65 -11.51
C LYS A 106 -7.81 33.05 -12.09
N GLN A 107 -6.67 33.66 -11.79
CA GLN A 107 -5.37 33.21 -12.26
C GLN A 107 -5.01 31.82 -11.71
N VAL A 108 -5.16 31.62 -10.39
CA VAL A 108 -4.85 30.34 -9.73
C VAL A 108 -5.78 29.24 -10.21
N MET A 109 -7.09 29.49 -10.35
CA MET A 109 -8.02 28.48 -10.87
C MET A 109 -7.64 28.03 -12.28
N ALA A 110 -7.31 28.97 -13.17
CA ALA A 110 -6.87 28.62 -14.53
C ALA A 110 -5.56 27.81 -14.53
N ALA A 111 -4.60 28.19 -13.69
CA ALA A 111 -3.28 27.54 -13.63
C ALA A 111 -3.31 26.15 -12.96
N THR A 112 -4.17 25.95 -11.96
CA THR A 112 -4.15 24.73 -11.13
C THR A 112 -5.15 23.66 -11.55
N THR A 113 -6.08 23.96 -12.47
CA THR A 113 -7.13 22.99 -12.86
C THR A 113 -6.56 21.67 -13.36
N ALA A 114 -5.60 21.71 -14.31
CA ALA A 114 -4.96 20.49 -14.83
C ALA A 114 -4.10 19.81 -13.76
N GLN A 115 -3.40 20.59 -12.94
CA GLN A 115 -2.51 20.07 -11.91
C GLN A 115 -3.26 19.36 -10.77
N ARG A 116 -4.46 19.82 -10.42
CA ARG A 116 -5.35 19.13 -9.48
C ARG A 116 -5.78 17.76 -10.03
N ALA A 117 -6.17 17.71 -11.30
CA ALA A 117 -6.53 16.45 -11.95
C ALA A 117 -5.34 15.47 -11.97
N GLU A 118 -4.13 15.96 -12.23
CA GLU A 118 -2.90 15.15 -12.17
C GLU A 118 -2.63 14.62 -10.75
N VAL A 119 -2.74 15.47 -9.72
CA VAL A 119 -2.59 15.05 -8.32
C VAL A 119 -3.63 13.99 -7.94
N ASP A 120 -4.89 14.15 -8.37
CA ASP A 120 -5.94 13.17 -8.09
C ASP A 120 -5.68 11.84 -8.80
N GLN A 121 -5.18 11.86 -10.03
CA GLN A 121 -4.74 10.64 -10.74
C GLN A 121 -3.57 9.95 -10.03
N LEU A 122 -2.55 10.72 -9.61
CA LEU A 122 -1.41 10.18 -8.87
C LEU A 122 -1.82 9.58 -7.53
N ARG A 123 -2.80 10.17 -6.83
CA ARG A 123 -3.37 9.62 -5.60
C ARG A 123 -4.11 8.30 -5.85
N ALA A 124 -4.89 8.21 -6.93
CA ALA A 124 -5.56 6.98 -7.30
C ALA A 124 -4.55 5.87 -7.64
N GLN A 125 -3.50 6.20 -8.40
CA GLN A 125 -2.40 5.28 -8.70
C GLN A 125 -1.65 4.84 -7.44
N LEU A 126 -1.41 5.76 -6.49
CA LEU A 126 -0.75 5.45 -5.22
C LEU A 126 -1.59 4.49 -4.37
N ALA A 127 -2.91 4.69 -4.31
CA ALA A 127 -3.82 3.78 -3.62
C ALA A 127 -3.79 2.38 -4.25
N GLN A 128 -3.87 2.30 -5.58
CA GLN A 128 -3.78 1.02 -6.28
C GLN A 128 -2.42 0.33 -6.08
N ALA A 129 -1.31 1.09 -6.10
CA ALA A 129 0.03 0.55 -5.88
C ALA A 129 0.18 0.01 -4.45
N ARG A 130 -0.42 0.69 -3.47
CA ARG A 130 -0.47 0.23 -2.08
C ARG A 130 -1.23 -1.08 -1.95
N ASP A 131 -2.44 -1.17 -2.51
CA ASP A 131 -3.25 -2.40 -2.46
C ASP A 131 -2.51 -3.59 -3.09
N ASN A 132 -1.83 -3.35 -4.22
CA ASN A 132 -1.01 -4.35 -4.90
C ASN A 132 0.19 -4.82 -4.06
N LEU A 133 0.85 -3.90 -3.36
CA LEU A 133 1.96 -4.22 -2.45
C LEU A 133 1.46 -5.02 -1.25
N GLU A 134 0.40 -4.57 -0.58
CA GLU A 134 -0.20 -5.27 0.56
C GLU A 134 -0.70 -6.67 0.17
N MET A 135 -1.18 -6.86 -1.06
CA MET A 135 -1.53 -8.19 -1.56
C MET A 135 -0.30 -9.08 -1.78
N ALA A 136 0.76 -8.54 -2.37
CA ALA A 136 2.00 -9.29 -2.61
C ALA A 136 2.66 -9.71 -1.28
N GLU A 137 2.71 -8.81 -0.30
CA GLU A 137 3.23 -9.09 1.05
C GLU A 137 2.41 -10.19 1.72
N ARG A 138 1.07 -10.14 1.64
CA ARG A 138 0.21 -11.19 2.20
C ARG A 138 0.44 -12.56 1.57
N ILE A 139 0.70 -12.61 0.27
CA ILE A 139 1.01 -13.86 -0.44
C ILE A 139 2.37 -14.40 0.05
N ALA A 140 3.40 -13.55 0.11
CA ALA A 140 4.72 -13.90 0.65
C ALA A 140 4.66 -14.41 2.10
N ASP A 141 3.92 -13.71 2.96
CA ASP A 141 3.73 -14.12 4.36
C ASP A 141 2.97 -15.44 4.50
N LYS A 142 2.10 -15.76 3.55
CA LYS A 142 1.40 -17.04 3.54
C LYS A 142 2.36 -18.17 3.17
N THR A 143 3.11 -18.03 2.08
CA THR A 143 4.07 -19.05 1.66
C THR A 143 5.15 -19.31 2.71
N ARG A 144 5.63 -18.26 3.39
CA ARG A 144 6.52 -18.42 4.55
C ARG A 144 5.89 -19.24 5.67
N ARG A 145 4.64 -18.97 6.05
CA ARG A 145 3.93 -19.73 7.08
C ARG A 145 3.67 -21.19 6.68
N ASP A 146 3.36 -21.44 5.41
CA ASP A 146 3.18 -22.78 4.88
C ASP A 146 4.52 -23.57 4.96
N MET A 147 5.65 -22.92 4.66
CA MET A 147 6.98 -23.50 4.86
C MET A 147 7.29 -23.80 6.33
N ASP A 148 7.02 -22.86 7.24
CA ASP A 148 7.26 -23.04 8.68
C ASP A 148 6.44 -24.22 9.23
N THR A 149 5.19 -24.38 8.75
CA THR A 149 4.30 -25.48 9.13
C THR A 149 4.87 -26.83 8.66
N LEU A 150 5.24 -26.95 7.39
CA LEU A 150 5.84 -28.18 6.86
C LEU A 150 7.21 -28.48 7.49
N GLY A 151 7.99 -27.45 7.83
CA GLY A 151 9.24 -27.60 8.57
C GLY A 151 9.03 -28.23 9.95
N GLY A 152 8.01 -27.79 10.69
CA GLY A 152 7.64 -28.40 11.96
C GLY A 152 7.13 -29.84 11.83
N GLU A 153 6.38 -30.14 10.77
CA GLU A 153 5.94 -31.51 10.46
C GLU A 153 7.12 -32.42 10.14
N LEU A 154 8.10 -31.92 9.38
CA LEU A 154 9.34 -32.64 9.07
C LEU A 154 10.17 -32.94 10.32
N GLU A 155 10.37 -31.95 11.19
CA GLU A 155 11.09 -32.14 12.46
C GLU A 155 10.40 -33.18 13.36
N HIS A 156 9.07 -33.17 13.40
CA HIS A 156 8.30 -34.16 14.15
C HIS A 156 8.45 -35.56 13.55
N ALA A 157 8.35 -35.68 12.22
CA ALA A 157 8.54 -36.94 11.50
C ALA A 157 9.94 -37.55 11.73
N ASP A 158 10.99 -36.72 11.63
CA ASP A 158 12.37 -37.15 11.87
C ASP A 158 12.60 -37.57 13.33
N ALA A 159 11.97 -36.90 14.30
CA ALA A 159 12.05 -37.27 15.72
C ALA A 159 11.39 -38.62 16.01
N VAL A 160 10.29 -38.95 15.31
CA VAL A 160 9.60 -40.25 15.43
C VAL A 160 10.39 -41.37 14.75
N LEU A 161 11.07 -41.07 13.64
CA LEU A 161 11.84 -42.06 12.86
C LEU A 161 13.23 -42.37 13.42
N ARG A 162 13.83 -41.48 14.21
CA ARG A 162 15.09 -41.78 14.91
C ARG A 162 14.81 -42.83 15.99
N PRO A 163 15.39 -44.05 15.90
CA PRO A 163 15.26 -45.01 16.98
C PRO A 163 15.93 -44.42 18.22
N VAL A 164 15.24 -44.48 19.36
CA VAL A 164 15.85 -44.31 20.68
C VAL A 164 16.91 -45.39 20.79
N ALA A 165 18.16 -45.02 20.51
CA ALA A 165 19.32 -45.87 20.76
C ALA A 165 19.66 -45.73 22.23
N ASP A 166 18.96 -46.50 23.07
CA ASP A 166 19.38 -46.86 24.43
C ASP A 166 19.98 -48.27 24.42
#